data_AF-A0A820CDJ0-F1
#
_entry.id   AF-A0A820CDJ0-F1
#
_cell.length_a   1.000
_cell.length_b   1.000
_cell.length_c   1.000
_cell.angle_alpha   90.00
_cell.angle_beta   90.00
_cell.angle_gamma   90.00
#
_symmetry.space_group_name_H-M   'P 1'
#
loop_
_entity.id
_entity.type
_entity.pdbx_description
1 polymer ?
#
loop_
_entity_poly.entity_id
_entity_poly.type
_entity_poly.pdbx_seq_one_letter_code
_entity_poly.pdbx_strand_id
1 'polypeptide(L)' 'SFFPHEDEILLPAATQFKVVGCLDQGPALKVIQLKEIESPIPLIQPVTLAVHSNAALSNDCRKKAVEP' A
#
# COMPACT_ATOMS: atom_id res chain seq x y z
N SER A 1 3.46 -0.21 -4.95
CA SER A 1 4.89 -0.57 -4.86
C SER A 1 5.81 0.65 -4.84
N PHE A 2 6.89 0.53 -4.06
CA PHE A 2 8.07 1.40 -4.14
C PHE A 2 8.88 1.16 -5.43
N PHE A 3 8.69 0.00 -6.08
CA PHE A 3 9.30 -0.36 -7.36
C PHE A 3 8.28 -0.20 -8.51
N PRO A 4 8.60 0.57 -9.56
CA PRO A 4 7.64 0.95 -10.60
C PRO A 4 7.30 -0.18 -11.60
N HIS A 5 8.01 -1.30 -11.56
CA HIS A 5 7.84 -2.41 -12.51
C HIS A 5 7.07 -3.60 -11.92
N GLU A 6 6.63 -3.49 -10.68
CA GLU A 6 5.84 -4.53 -10.01
C GLU A 6 4.35 -4.18 -10.08
N ASP A 7 3.55 -5.12 -10.56
CA ASP A 7 2.11 -5.03 -10.52
C ASP A 7 1.60 -5.55 -9.18
N GLU A 8 1.62 -4.68 -8.18
CA GLU A 8 1.27 -4.99 -6.80
C GLU A 8 -0.15 -4.51 -6.46
N ILE A 9 -0.95 -5.40 -5.85
CA ILE A 9 -2.27 -5.07 -5.31
C ILE A 9 -2.18 -5.08 -3.78
N LEU A 10 -2.58 -3.97 -3.15
CA LEU A 10 -2.69 -3.88 -1.70
C LEU A 10 -4.07 -4.36 -1.25
N LEU A 11 -4.09 -5.35 -0.36
CA LEU A 11 -5.32 -5.85 0.25
C LEU A 11 -5.60 -5.12 1.57
N PRO A 12 -6.84 -4.71 1.84
CA PRO A 12 -7.22 -4.20 3.15
C PRO A 12 -6.90 -5.19 4.29
N ALA A 13 -6.58 -4.65 5.46
CA ALA A 13 -6.37 -5.46 6.64
C ALA A 13 -7.63 -6.28 6.96
N ALA A 14 -7.43 -7.56 7.30
CA ALA A 14 -8.49 -8.53 7.56
C ALA A 14 -9.37 -8.91 6.36
N THR A 15 -8.89 -8.72 5.12
CA THR A 15 -9.49 -9.37 3.93
C THR A 15 -9.49 -10.89 4.12
N GLN A 16 -10.63 -11.54 3.85
CA GLN A 16 -10.81 -12.98 4.09
C GLN A 16 -10.92 -13.75 2.77
N PHE A 17 -10.37 -14.96 2.77
CA PHE A 17 -10.39 -15.85 1.62
C PHE A 17 -10.85 -17.25 2.04
N LYS A 18 -11.58 -17.91 1.14
CA LYS A 18 -11.88 -19.33 1.22
C LYS A 18 -10.97 -20.10 0.25
N VAL A 19 -10.39 -21.19 0.72
CA VAL A 19 -9.70 -22.15 -0.15
C VAL A 19 -10.76 -22.89 -0.97
N VAL A 20 -10.69 -22.77 -2.29
CA VAL A 20 -11.64 -23.42 -3.22
C VAL A 20 -10.99 -24.55 -4.03
N GLY A 21 -9.67 -24.65 -4.03
CA GLY A 21 -8.96 -25.72 -4.71
C GLY A 21 -7.52 -25.83 -4.22
N CYS A 22 -6.98 -27.03 -4.33
CA CYS A 22 -5.57 -27.32 -4.08
C CYS A 22 -5.04 -28.16 -5.25
N LEU A 23 -3.91 -27.75 -5.80
CA LEU A 23 -3.18 -28.51 -6.80
C LEU A 23 -1.82 -28.87 -6.23
N ASP A 24 -1.56 -30.17 -6.14
CA ASP A 24 -0.27 -30.69 -5.72
C ASP A 24 0.65 -30.82 -6.96
N GLN A 25 1.80 -30.15 -6.94
CA GLN A 25 2.79 -30.18 -8.01
C GLN A 25 4.06 -30.94 -7.59
N GLY A 26 3.95 -31.83 -6.59
CA GLY A 26 5.04 -32.66 -6.09
C GLY A 26 5.43 -32.34 -4.64
N PRO A 27 6.55 -32.88 -4.15
CA PRO A 27 6.83 -32.94 -2.71
C PRO A 27 7.04 -31.58 -2.02
N ALA A 28 7.33 -30.51 -2.77
CA ALA A 28 7.67 -29.20 -2.21
C ALA A 28 6.76 -28.05 -2.67
N LEU A 29 5.91 -28.26 -3.68
CA LEU A 29 5.11 -27.18 -4.26
C LEU A 29 3.63 -27.52 -4.23
N LYS A 30 2.87 -26.68 -3.53
CA LYS A 30 1.41 -26.74 -3.46
C LYS A 30 0.85 -25.42 -3.94
N VAL A 31 -0.02 -25.47 -4.93
CA VAL A 31 -0.76 -24.32 -5.40
C VAL A 31 -2.14 -24.36 -4.75
N ILE A 32 -2.52 -23.28 -4.07
CA ILE A 32 -3.86 -23.13 -3.52
C ILE A 32 -4.61 -22.07 -4.30
N GLN A 33 -5.87 -22.37 -4.60
CA GLN A 33 -6.78 -21.41 -5.19
C GLN A 33 -7.60 -20.78 -4.08
N LEU A 34 -7.53 -19.45 -3.98
CA LEU A 34 -8.25 -18.64 -3.01
C LEU A 34 -9.38 -17.89 -3.72
N LYS A 35 -10.55 -17.84 -3.07
CA LYS A 35 -11.66 -16.98 -3.45
C LYS A 35 -11.92 -16.00 -2.32
N GLU A 36 -11.90 -14.71 -2.62
CA GLU A 36 -12.27 -13.68 -1.63
C GLU A 36 -13.71 -13.89 -1.18
N ILE A 37 -13.94 -13.69 0.12
CA ILE A 37 -15.27 -13.77 0.73
C ILE A 37 -15.55 -12.49 1.51
N GLU A 38 -16.83 -12.20 1.70
CA GLU A 38 -17.25 -11.08 2.53
C GLU A 38 -16.76 -11.27 3.97
N SER A 39 -16.03 -10.28 4.48
CA SER A 39 -15.56 -10.29 5.85
C SER A 39 -16.72 -10.01 6.80
N PRO A 40 -16.87 -10.76 7.91
CA PRO A 40 -17.89 -10.49 8.92
C PRO A 40 -17.63 -9.19 9.69
N ILE A 41 -16.44 -8.59 9.51
CA ILE A 41 -16.08 -7.30 10.09
C ILE A 41 -15.87 -6.26 8.98
N PRO A 42 -16.26 -4.99 9.20
CA PRO A 42 -15.97 -3.92 8.25
C PRO A 42 -14.46 -3.79 8.02
N LEU A 43 -14.04 -3.77 6.75
CA LEU A 43 -12.63 -3.64 6.39
C LEU A 43 -12.18 -2.18 6.54
N ILE A 44 -10.95 -2.01 7.03
CA ILE A 44 -10.31 -0.69 7.12
C ILE A 44 -9.99 -0.23 5.70
N GLN A 45 -10.50 0.94 5.31
CA GLN A 45 -10.20 1.51 4.00
C GLN A 45 -8.86 2.22 3.99
N PRO A 46 -8.16 2.25 2.85
CA PRO A 46 -6.96 3.07 2.68
C PRO A 46 -7.26 4.54 3.01
N VAL A 47 -6.37 5.17 3.78
CA VAL A 47 -6.46 6.61 4.05
C VAL A 47 -6.11 7.35 2.77
N THR A 48 -7.05 8.13 2.24
CA THR A 48 -6.76 9.07 1.15
C THR A 48 -6.08 10.29 1.77
N LEU A 49 -4.78 10.45 1.49
CA LEU A 49 -4.11 11.69 1.83
C LEU A 49 -4.68 12.78 0.90
N ALA A 50 -5.46 13.69 1.47
CA ALA A 50 -5.80 14.93 0.79
C ALA A 50 -4.47 15.63 0.45
N VAL A 51 -4.14 15.73 -0.82
CA VAL A 51 -3.03 16.56 -1.29
C VAL A 51 -3.46 17.99 -1.04
N HIS A 52 -3.21 18.50 0.16
CA HIS A 52 -3.19 19.93 0.40
C HIS A 52 -2.03 20.46 -0.43
N SER A 53 -2.35 21.13 -1.54
CA SER A 53 -1.43 21.91 -2.34
C SER A 53 -0.88 23.05 -1.48
N ASN A 54 0.13 22.74 -0.66
CA ASN A 54 0.91 23.76 0.02
C ASN A 54 1.72 24.47 -1.05
N ALA A 55 1.18 25.62 -1.50
CA ALA A 55 1.93 26.60 -2.25
C ALA A 55 3.27 26.84 -1.53
N ALA A 56 4.36 26.66 -2.28
CA ALA A 56 5.72 26.80 -1.80
C ALA A 56 5.92 28.15 -1.09
N LEU A 57 6.07 28.14 0.23
CA LEU A 57 6.72 29.23 0.95
C LEU A 57 8.23 29.01 0.83
N SER A 58 8.79 29.56 -0.25
CA SER A 58 10.22 29.79 -0.42
C SER A 58 10.71 30.69 0.73
N ASN A 59 11.40 30.11 1.70
CA ASN A 59 12.20 30.88 2.64
C ASN A 59 13.64 30.91 2.10
N ASP A 60 13.89 31.88 1.22
CA ASP A 60 15.23 32.28 0.82
C ASP A 60 15.95 32.92 2.02
N CYS A 61 16.70 32.10 2.76
CA CYS A 61 17.55 32.54 3.87
C CYS A 61 18.88 33.10 3.32
N ARG A 62 18.83 34.31 2.74
CA ARG A 62 20.00 35.18 2.60
C ARG A 62 19.69 36.56 3.16
N LYS A 63 20.08 36.80 4.41
CA LYS A 63 20.35 38.16 4.90
C LYS A 63 21.78 38.24 5.40
N LYS A 64 22.41 39.31 4.93
CA LYS A 64 23.84 39.60 4.84
C LYS A 64 24.50 39.76 6.21
N ALA A 65 25.79 39.44 6.24
CA ALA A 65 26.74 39.88 7.26
C ALA A 65 26.78 41.41 7.38
N VAL A 66 26.90 41.92 8.62
CA VAL A 66 27.54 43.21 8.95
C VAL A 66 28.19 43.04 10.33
N GLU A 67 29.53 43.16 10.37
CA GLU A 67 30.38 43.28 11.56
C GLU A 67 30.16 44.64 12.27
N PRO A 68 30.52 44.72 13.55
CA PRO A 68 31.59 45.67 13.90
C PRO A 68 32.78 45.04 14.65
#